data_AF-A0A9D7WC74-F1
#
_entry.id   AF-A0A9D7WC74-F1
#
_cell.length_a   1.000
_cell.length_b   1.000
_cell.length_c   1.000
_cell.angle_alpha   90.00
_cell.angle_beta   90.00
_cell.angle_gamma   90.00
#
_symmetry.space_group_name_H-M   'P 1'
#
loop_
_entity.id
_entity.type
_entity.pdbx_description
1 polymer ?
#
loop_
_entity_poly.entity_id
_entity_poly.type
_entity_poly.pdbx_seq_one_letter_code
_entity_poly.pdbx_strand_id
1 'polypeptide(L)'
;MSIITRFAPSPTGRLHVGNARTALFCALFAKANGGQFMLRLDDTDVERSTEAFAQGIIDDLAWLGLPYDLTAKQSDRFASYDAAFNKLKEMGLVYACYETPDELDLKRKRQRARGKPPVYDRAALELSDDEKAKLESEGRSPHWRFKLSGNKVNWQDLVRGDQLVDTSSLSDPVLVRADGTYLYTLPSVVDDLDFNITHIIRGEDHVTNSAAQIELIIALAGAGGDIPVFAHHPLLVMADGSALSKRLGSLSLESLREDGIDPMSINSLIARLGTPDPVEAHTEMAPIVAGFDLTRLGRAPARFDPAELQRLNVKLLQSLPYEKVADKLSSLGINCDDTQTGTFFWETVKGNIDKLEDAVALWQIIQGPVESLIDPEDRDYLDTAMNCLPIEPWDETSWSQWTTELKQSSGRKGKELFMPLRKALTGQAHGPEMQNLLLLIGPTHVKNRLKG
;
A
#
# COMPACT_ATOMS: atom_id res chain seq x y z
N MET A 1 20.92 -12.95 16.97
CA MET A 1 20.46 -11.55 17.00
C MET A 1 18.96 -11.54 16.82
N SER A 2 18.26 -10.59 17.44
CA SER A 2 16.86 -10.33 17.12
C SER A 2 16.77 -9.74 15.71
N ILE A 3 15.77 -10.13 14.92
CA ILE A 3 15.56 -9.53 13.59
C ILE A 3 15.04 -8.10 13.76
N ILE A 4 15.66 -7.16 13.06
CA ILE A 4 15.21 -5.78 12.92
C ILE A 4 15.15 -5.44 11.42
N THR A 5 13.95 -5.08 10.94
CA THR A 5 13.71 -4.55 9.59
C THR A 5 13.34 -3.07 9.68
N ARG A 6 13.45 -2.34 8.56
CA ARG A 6 12.96 -0.95 8.50
C ARG A 6 12.27 -0.61 7.18
N PHE A 7 11.19 0.16 7.30
CA PHE A 7 10.64 0.93 6.19
C PHE A 7 11.13 2.37 6.31
N ALA A 8 11.88 2.82 5.30
CA ALA A 8 12.57 4.12 5.31
C ALA A 8 12.08 5.05 4.18
N PRO A 9 10.83 5.54 4.22
CA PRO A 9 10.30 6.45 3.20
C PRO A 9 10.80 7.89 3.40
N SER A 10 11.03 8.60 2.29
CA SER A 10 11.15 10.06 2.32
C SER A 10 9.76 10.70 2.25
N PRO A 11 9.41 11.64 3.15
CA PRO A 11 8.10 12.27 3.20
C PRO A 11 7.96 13.38 2.14
N THR A 12 8.18 13.05 0.87
CA THR A 12 8.12 13.99 -0.27
C THR A 12 6.86 13.82 -1.14
N GLY A 13 5.92 12.99 -0.69
CA GLY A 13 4.70 12.66 -1.42
C GLY A 13 3.91 11.56 -0.70
N ARG A 14 2.71 11.28 -1.22
CA ARG A 14 1.82 10.23 -0.70
C ARG A 14 2.38 8.84 -1.00
N LEU A 15 2.14 7.88 -0.11
CA LEU A 15 2.50 6.49 -0.37
C LEU A 15 1.60 5.91 -1.46
N HIS A 16 2.19 5.04 -2.27
CA HIS A 16 1.48 4.23 -3.25
C HIS A 16 1.64 2.73 -2.95
N VAL A 17 0.91 1.88 -3.68
CA VAL A 17 0.94 0.41 -3.54
C VAL A 17 2.37 -0.16 -3.52
N GLY A 18 3.28 0.37 -4.34
CA GLY A 18 4.70 -0.01 -4.31
C GLY A 18 5.41 0.25 -2.97
N ASN A 19 5.12 1.38 -2.29
CA ASN A 19 5.66 1.65 -0.96
C ASN A 19 5.02 0.75 0.09
N ALA A 20 3.70 0.57 0.00
CA ALA A 20 2.94 -0.33 0.88
C ALA A 20 3.52 -1.75 0.85
N ARG A 21 3.94 -2.22 -0.33
CA ARG A 21 4.61 -3.52 -0.47
C ARG A 21 5.90 -3.62 0.33
N THR A 22 6.78 -2.63 0.23
CA THR A 22 8.02 -2.63 1.03
C THR A 22 7.71 -2.57 2.52
N ALA A 23 6.79 -1.70 2.94
CA ALA A 23 6.38 -1.59 4.34
C ALA A 23 5.79 -2.90 4.89
N LEU A 24 4.86 -3.50 4.15
CA LEU A 24 4.22 -4.77 4.48
C LEU A 24 5.25 -5.89 4.57
N PHE A 25 6.19 -6.00 3.61
CA PHE A 25 7.22 -7.03 3.64
C PHE A 25 8.15 -6.88 4.85
N CYS A 26 8.57 -5.66 5.20
CA CYS A 26 9.35 -5.41 6.40
C CYS A 26 8.60 -5.83 7.68
N ALA A 27 7.33 -5.43 7.79
CA ALA A 27 6.50 -5.72 8.96
C ALA A 27 6.18 -7.21 9.10
N LEU A 28 5.78 -7.88 8.01
CA LEU A 28 5.48 -9.31 7.99
C LEU A 28 6.73 -10.13 8.28
N PHE A 29 7.89 -9.78 7.69
CA PHE A 29 9.13 -10.51 7.94
C PHE A 29 9.57 -10.40 9.40
N ALA A 30 9.53 -9.19 9.98
CA ALA A 30 9.82 -9.00 11.40
C ALA A 30 8.87 -9.83 12.26
N LYS A 31 7.55 -9.70 12.05
CA LYS A 31 6.54 -10.38 12.86
C LYS A 31 6.60 -11.90 12.75
N ALA A 32 6.80 -12.45 11.55
CA ALA A 32 6.91 -13.89 11.33
C ALA A 32 8.14 -14.51 12.02
N ASN A 33 9.18 -13.71 12.27
CA ASN A 33 10.41 -14.15 12.91
C ASN A 33 10.56 -13.63 14.35
N GLY A 34 9.51 -13.07 14.96
CA GLY A 34 9.57 -12.53 16.33
C GLY A 34 10.54 -11.35 16.49
N GLY A 35 10.79 -10.61 15.41
CA GLY A 35 11.64 -9.42 15.37
C GLY A 35 10.88 -8.10 15.52
N GLN A 36 11.58 -7.00 15.25
CA GLN A 36 11.08 -5.64 15.35
C GLN A 36 10.98 -4.97 13.97
N PHE A 37 9.94 -4.17 13.78
CA PHE A 37 9.72 -3.36 12.58
C PHE A 37 9.93 -1.88 12.90
N MET A 38 10.82 -1.22 12.16
CA MET A 38 11.12 0.20 12.32
C MET A 38 10.50 1.05 11.20
N LEU A 39 9.95 2.20 11.55
CA LEU A 39 9.68 3.31 10.64
C LEU A 39 10.80 4.35 10.74
N ARG A 40 11.51 4.65 9.65
CA ARG A 40 12.47 5.77 9.61
C ARG A 40 12.02 6.80 8.57
N LEU A 41 11.82 8.04 8.97
CA LEU A 41 11.50 9.11 8.04
C LEU A 41 12.80 9.70 7.49
N ASP A 42 13.06 9.44 6.21
CA ASP A 42 14.27 9.91 5.50
C ASP A 42 14.02 11.35 4.99
N ASP A 43 13.95 12.30 5.92
CA ASP A 43 13.51 13.69 5.75
C ASP A 43 14.66 14.72 5.63
N THR A 44 15.83 14.28 5.15
CA THR A 44 17.02 15.14 4.96
C THR A 44 16.85 16.21 3.88
N ASP A 45 15.93 16.01 2.93
CA ASP A 45 15.58 17.00 1.90
C ASP A 45 14.48 17.92 2.41
N VAL A 46 14.88 19.01 3.07
CA VAL A 46 13.97 19.96 3.73
C VAL A 46 13.06 20.73 2.77
N GLU A 47 13.42 20.84 1.49
CA GLU A 47 12.59 21.53 0.49
C GLU A 47 11.38 20.70 0.08
N ARG A 48 11.57 19.38 -0.05
CA ARG A 48 10.52 18.46 -0.50
C ARG A 48 9.82 17.74 0.64
N SER A 49 10.47 17.60 1.79
CA SER A 49 9.93 16.92 2.97
C SER A 49 8.97 17.83 3.72
N THR A 50 7.77 17.34 4.00
CA THR A 50 6.78 18.12 4.78
C THR A 50 6.22 17.28 5.92
N GLU A 51 5.85 17.94 7.02
CA GLU A 51 5.20 17.25 8.15
C GLU A 51 3.85 16.64 7.74
N ALA A 52 3.14 17.25 6.77
CA ALA A 52 1.91 16.70 6.22
C ALA A 52 2.14 15.34 5.52
N PHE A 53 3.21 15.20 4.74
CA PHE A 53 3.57 13.91 4.14
C PHE A 53 4.10 12.91 5.16
N ALA A 54 4.83 13.37 6.19
CA ALA A 54 5.26 12.52 7.29
C ALA A 54 4.07 11.94 8.06
N GLN A 55 3.07 12.77 8.38
CA GLN A 55 1.84 12.32 9.02
C GLN A 55 1.03 11.38 8.11
N GLY A 56 0.93 11.70 6.82
CA GLY A 56 0.25 10.83 5.86
C GLY A 56 0.86 9.42 5.79
N ILE A 57 2.19 9.29 5.88
CA ILE A 57 2.88 7.99 5.97
C ILE A 57 2.45 7.23 7.24
N ILE A 58 2.37 7.91 8.39
CA ILE A 58 1.97 7.30 9.66
C ILE A 58 0.51 6.83 9.58
N ASP A 59 -0.37 7.68 9.06
CA ASP A 59 -1.79 7.38 8.89
C ASP A 59 -2.01 6.21 7.92
N ASP A 60 -1.23 6.13 6.84
CA ASP A 60 -1.24 5.02 5.89
C ASP A 60 -0.80 3.70 6.53
N LEU A 61 0.27 3.69 7.34
CA LEU A 61 0.70 2.48 8.05
C LEU A 61 -0.30 2.04 9.12
N ALA A 62 -0.88 2.99 9.86
CA ALA A 62 -1.94 2.71 10.82
C ALA A 62 -3.17 2.12 10.13
N TRP A 63 -3.59 2.68 9.00
CA TRP A 63 -4.69 2.18 8.19
C TRP A 63 -4.44 0.77 7.65
N LEU A 64 -3.22 0.49 7.18
CA LEU A 64 -2.83 -0.87 6.75
C LEU A 64 -2.70 -1.87 7.90
N GLY A 65 -2.81 -1.43 9.16
CA GLY A 65 -2.64 -2.31 10.33
C GLY A 65 -1.19 -2.75 10.54
N LEU A 66 -0.23 -1.87 10.25
CA LEU A 66 1.21 -2.12 10.33
C LEU A 66 1.85 -1.31 11.48
N PRO A 67 1.65 -1.72 12.75
CA PRO A 67 2.32 -1.08 13.87
C PRO A 67 3.84 -1.30 13.77
N TYR A 68 4.61 -0.25 14.06
CA TYR A 68 6.06 -0.30 14.15
C TYR A 68 6.51 -0.19 15.61
N ASP A 69 7.61 -0.88 15.93
CA ASP A 69 8.18 -0.96 17.28
C ASP A 69 9.20 0.17 17.55
N LEU A 70 9.83 0.67 16.48
CA LEU A 70 10.91 1.66 16.54
C LEU A 70 10.62 2.78 15.54
N THR A 71 11.05 4.00 15.88
CA THR A 71 10.93 5.16 14.98
C THR A 71 12.12 6.11 15.06
N ALA A 72 12.44 6.78 13.95
CA ALA A 72 13.42 7.87 13.90
C ALA A 72 13.15 8.82 12.73
N LYS A 73 13.61 10.08 12.85
CA LYS A 73 13.71 11.05 11.75
C LYS A 73 15.19 11.29 11.44
N GLN A 74 15.56 11.43 10.17
CA GLN A 74 16.95 11.70 9.80
C GLN A 74 17.37 13.14 10.09
N SER A 75 16.43 14.07 10.06
CA SER A 75 16.63 15.47 10.44
C SER A 75 17.14 15.65 11.87
N ASP A 76 16.84 14.71 12.78
CA ASP A 76 17.32 14.72 14.17
C ASP A 76 18.74 14.16 14.33
N ARG A 77 19.38 13.72 13.24
CA ARG A 77 20.56 12.82 13.29
C ARG A 77 21.79 13.35 12.55
N PHE A 78 21.79 14.62 12.16
CA PHE A 78 22.93 15.25 11.47
C PHE A 78 24.26 15.09 12.22
N ALA A 79 24.27 15.15 13.55
CA ALA A 79 25.48 14.95 14.34
C ALA A 79 26.11 13.55 14.14
N SER A 80 25.30 12.50 14.00
CA SER A 80 25.80 11.15 13.68
C SER A 80 26.40 11.10 12.27
N TYR A 81 25.79 11.81 11.32
CA TYR A 81 26.28 11.88 9.93
C TYR A 81 27.58 12.68 9.83
N ASP A 82 27.71 13.77 10.59
CA ASP A 82 28.94 14.56 10.72
C ASP A 82 30.08 13.69 11.27
N ALA A 83 29.82 12.95 12.35
CA ALA A 83 30.81 12.06 12.95
C ALA A 83 31.26 10.96 11.98
N ALA A 84 30.32 10.31 11.28
CA ALA A 84 30.62 9.29 10.29
C ALA A 84 31.39 9.86 9.09
N PHE A 85 31.00 11.03 8.59
CA PHE A 85 31.68 11.72 7.50
C PHE A 85 33.13 12.08 7.87
N ASN A 86 33.34 12.65 9.06
CA ASN A 86 34.67 13.00 9.56
C ASN A 86 35.56 11.76 9.71
N LYS A 87 35.01 10.66 10.24
CA LYS A 87 35.71 9.36 10.29
C LYS A 87 36.15 8.89 8.90
N LEU A 88 35.26 8.94 7.90
CA LEU A 88 35.60 8.56 6.52
C LEU A 88 36.66 9.48 5.92
N LYS A 89 36.64 10.77 6.27
CA LYS A 89 37.63 11.76 5.82
C LYS A 89 39.01 11.49 6.40
N GLU A 90 39.09 11.18 7.69
CA GLU A 90 40.32 10.74 8.36
C GLU A 90 40.88 9.45 7.75
N MET A 91 40.01 8.53 7.33
CA MET A 91 40.39 7.30 6.63
C MET A 91 40.81 7.53 5.16
N GLY A 92 40.67 8.74 4.62
CA GLY A 92 40.94 9.05 3.22
C GLY A 92 39.97 8.36 2.23
N LEU A 93 38.79 7.98 2.71
CA LEU A 93 37.75 7.31 1.92
C LEU A 93 36.72 8.27 1.33
N VAL A 94 36.83 9.57 1.63
CA VAL A 94 36.10 10.62 0.94
C VAL A 94 37.05 11.66 0.38
N TYR A 95 36.66 12.28 -0.73
CA TYR A 95 37.45 13.34 -1.38
C TYR A 95 36.55 14.47 -1.88
N ALA A 96 37.11 15.67 -1.90
CA ALA A 96 36.45 16.88 -2.34
C ALA A 96 36.42 16.96 -3.87
N CYS A 97 35.26 17.30 -4.42
CA CYS A 97 35.00 17.49 -5.83
C CYS A 97 34.44 18.90 -6.05
N TYR A 98 34.86 19.56 -7.12
CA TYR A 98 34.55 20.97 -7.38
C TYR A 98 33.81 21.19 -8.70
N GLU A 99 33.46 20.11 -9.40
CA GLU A 99 32.69 20.20 -10.63
C GLU A 99 31.26 20.66 -10.39
N THR A 100 30.79 21.57 -11.24
CA THR A 100 29.40 22.03 -11.23
C THR A 100 28.46 20.98 -11.82
N PRO A 101 27.13 21.05 -11.55
CA PRO A 101 26.15 20.18 -12.19
C PRO A 101 26.21 20.18 -13.72
N ASP A 102 26.47 21.34 -14.34
CA ASP A 102 26.60 21.50 -15.79
C ASP A 102 27.87 20.85 -16.33
N GLU A 103 29.00 20.99 -15.63
CA GLU A 103 30.26 20.33 -15.98
C GLU A 103 30.09 18.79 -15.91
N LEU A 104 29.44 18.28 -14.87
CA LEU A 104 29.13 16.85 -14.72
C LEU A 104 28.15 16.34 -15.78
N ASP A 105 27.15 17.13 -16.17
CA ASP A 105 26.23 16.77 -17.25
C ASP A 105 26.95 16.73 -18.62
N LEU A 106 27.81 17.70 -18.90
CA LEU A 106 28.64 17.72 -20.10
C LEU A 106 29.57 16.50 -20.18
N LYS A 107 30.23 16.15 -19.08
CA LYS A 107 31.05 14.93 -18.97
C LYS A 107 30.22 13.67 -19.30
N ARG A 108 29.03 13.54 -18.71
CA ARG A 108 28.11 12.40 -18.96
C ARG A 108 27.66 12.34 -20.42
N LYS A 109 27.25 13.46 -21.01
CA LYS A 109 26.87 13.54 -22.44
C LYS A 109 28.02 13.14 -23.36
N ARG A 110 29.25 13.60 -23.08
CA ARG A 110 30.46 13.25 -23.84
C ARG A 110 30.79 11.76 -23.77
N GLN A 111 30.66 11.13 -22.60
CA GLN A 111 30.89 9.68 -22.47
C GLN A 111 29.83 8.88 -23.25
N ARG A 112 28.54 9.23 -23.12
CA ARG A 112 27.45 8.58 -23.87
C ARG A 112 27.62 8.71 -25.38
N ALA A 113 28.00 9.89 -25.87
CA ALA A 113 28.27 10.12 -27.30
C ALA A 113 29.41 9.26 -27.85
N ARG A 114 30.30 8.76 -26.98
CA ARG A 114 31.40 7.84 -27.32
C ARG A 114 31.07 6.38 -27.03
N GLY A 115 29.81 6.05 -26.73
CA GLY A 115 29.38 4.70 -26.36
C GLY A 115 29.96 4.18 -25.05
N LYS A 116 30.50 5.07 -24.20
CA LYS A 116 31.07 4.69 -22.90
C LYS A 116 30.01 4.82 -21.79
N PRO A 117 30.03 3.93 -20.78
CA PRO A 117 29.20 4.08 -19.59
C PRO A 117 29.45 5.45 -18.92
N PRO A 118 28.40 6.14 -18.43
CA PRO A 118 28.50 7.48 -17.84
C PRO A 118 29.04 7.45 -16.39
N VAL A 119 30.21 6.83 -16.19
CA VAL A 119 30.86 6.67 -14.87
C VAL A 119 31.71 7.89 -14.55
N TYR A 120 31.64 8.36 -13.30
CA TYR A 120 32.46 9.49 -12.82
C TYR A 120 33.95 9.20 -13.05
N ASP A 121 34.65 10.17 -13.64
CA ASP A 121 36.02 9.99 -14.13
C ASP A 121 37.10 10.12 -13.05
N ARG A 122 36.70 10.42 -11.80
CA ARG A 122 37.61 10.63 -10.66
C ARG A 122 38.62 11.76 -10.86
N ALA A 123 38.36 12.70 -11.78
CA ALA A 123 39.28 13.81 -12.05
C ALA A 123 39.63 14.62 -10.80
N ALA A 124 38.71 14.74 -9.84
CA ALA A 124 38.96 15.46 -8.59
C ALA A 124 40.04 14.81 -7.69
N LEU A 125 40.38 13.52 -7.88
CA LEU A 125 41.49 12.89 -7.16
C LEU A 125 42.87 13.40 -7.60
N GLU A 126 42.97 14.00 -8.79
CA GLU A 126 44.22 14.53 -9.34
C GLU A 126 44.48 15.99 -8.92
N LEU A 127 43.49 16.65 -8.29
CA LEU A 127 43.62 18.03 -7.84
C LEU A 127 44.66 18.15 -6.71
N SER A 128 45.65 19.01 -6.93
CA SER A 128 46.58 19.46 -5.91
C SER A 128 45.89 20.35 -4.87
N ASP A 129 46.51 20.50 -3.70
CA ASP A 129 45.95 21.35 -2.64
C ASP A 129 45.90 22.84 -3.04
N ASP A 130 46.86 23.29 -3.86
CA ASP A 130 46.85 24.65 -4.44
C ASP A 130 45.68 24.86 -5.40
N GLU A 131 45.34 23.87 -6.24
CA GLU A 131 44.19 23.94 -7.13
C GLU A 131 42.87 23.96 -6.36
N LYS A 132 42.75 23.15 -5.30
CA LYS A 132 41.58 23.17 -4.41
C LYS A 132 41.42 24.53 -3.75
N ALA A 133 42.48 25.05 -3.14
CA ALA A 133 42.47 26.37 -2.48
C ALA A 133 42.10 27.50 -3.46
N LYS A 134 42.58 27.42 -4.71
CA LYS A 134 42.20 28.36 -5.76
C LYS A 134 40.70 28.30 -6.06
N LEU A 135 40.14 27.11 -6.28
CA LEU A 135 38.71 26.93 -6.55
C LEU A 135 37.84 27.43 -5.40
N GLU A 136 38.25 27.18 -4.16
CA GLU A 136 37.59 27.70 -2.95
C GLU A 136 37.66 29.24 -2.89
N SER A 137 38.80 29.85 -3.24
CA SER A 137 38.96 31.31 -3.29
C SER A 137 38.10 31.98 -4.37
N GLU A 138 37.75 31.23 -5.43
CA GLU A 138 36.81 31.64 -6.48
C GLU A 138 35.33 31.47 -6.04
N GLY A 139 35.09 31.04 -4.80
CA GLY A 139 33.76 30.86 -4.21
C GLY A 139 33.13 29.49 -4.49
N ARG A 140 33.88 28.52 -5.02
CA ARG A 140 33.35 27.15 -5.21
C ARG A 140 33.39 26.38 -3.89
N SER A 141 32.23 25.89 -3.47
CA SER A 141 32.14 24.94 -2.36
C SER A 141 32.24 23.49 -2.87
N PRO A 142 33.01 22.61 -2.21
CA PRO A 142 33.16 21.23 -2.65
C PRO A 142 31.90 20.41 -2.35
N HIS A 143 31.58 19.48 -3.25
CA HIS A 143 30.77 18.31 -2.91
C HIS A 143 31.71 17.13 -2.60
N TRP A 144 31.26 16.17 -1.79
CA TRP A 144 32.12 15.09 -1.31
C TRP A 144 31.64 13.73 -1.82
N ARG A 145 32.57 12.94 -2.34
CA ARG A 145 32.30 11.58 -2.84
C ARG A 145 32.97 10.53 -1.98
N PHE A 146 32.31 9.37 -1.83
CA PHE A 146 32.91 8.17 -1.27
C PHE A 146 33.75 7.46 -2.34
N LYS A 147 35.02 7.21 -2.03
CA LYS A 147 35.96 6.54 -2.93
C LYS A 147 35.70 5.04 -2.89
N LEU A 148 34.99 4.53 -3.89
CA LEU A 148 34.78 3.09 -4.03
C LEU A 148 36.10 2.37 -4.28
N SER A 149 36.22 1.16 -3.78
CA SER A 149 37.42 0.34 -3.89
C SER A 149 37.76 -0.03 -5.34
N GLY A 150 36.75 -0.12 -6.20
CA GLY A 150 36.88 -0.65 -7.56
C GLY A 150 36.93 -2.18 -7.61
N ASN A 151 36.63 -2.85 -6.51
CA ASN A 151 36.63 -4.31 -6.40
C ASN A 151 35.24 -4.90 -6.67
N LYS A 152 35.22 -6.23 -6.77
CA LYS A 152 34.00 -7.03 -6.80
C LYS A 152 33.42 -7.16 -5.40
N VAL A 153 32.19 -6.66 -5.22
CA VAL A 153 31.39 -6.84 -4.00
C VAL A 153 30.39 -7.96 -4.24
N ASN A 154 30.49 -9.02 -3.43
CA ASN A 154 29.60 -10.17 -3.47
C ASN A 154 28.76 -10.23 -2.20
N TRP A 155 27.49 -10.61 -2.31
CA TRP A 155 26.64 -10.92 -1.18
C TRP A 155 25.54 -11.91 -1.55
N GLN A 156 25.01 -12.60 -0.54
CA GLN A 156 23.85 -13.46 -0.67
C GLN A 156 22.58 -12.63 -0.46
N ASP A 157 21.79 -12.42 -1.51
CA ASP A 157 20.48 -11.78 -1.39
C ASP A 157 19.40 -12.82 -1.06
N LEU A 158 18.48 -12.48 -0.15
CA LEU A 158 17.43 -13.38 0.30
C LEU A 158 16.38 -13.69 -0.79
N VAL A 159 16.19 -12.79 -1.75
CA VAL A 159 15.24 -12.96 -2.86
C VAL A 159 15.97 -13.29 -4.16
N ARG A 160 17.06 -12.58 -4.45
CA ARG A 160 17.77 -12.69 -5.73
C ARG A 160 18.83 -13.78 -5.75
N GLY A 161 19.24 -14.33 -4.59
CA GLY A 161 20.35 -15.27 -4.50
C GLY A 161 21.72 -14.57 -4.56
N ASP A 162 22.75 -15.29 -5.00
CA ASP A 162 24.09 -14.71 -5.17
C ASP A 162 24.08 -13.47 -6.06
N GLN A 163 24.56 -12.34 -5.55
CA GLN A 163 24.75 -11.10 -6.30
C GLN A 163 26.24 -10.72 -6.31
N LEU A 164 26.65 -10.16 -7.45
CA LEU A 164 28.00 -9.64 -7.68
C LEU A 164 27.89 -8.32 -8.41
N VAL A 165 28.54 -7.28 -7.87
CA VAL A 165 28.68 -5.99 -8.54
C VAL A 165 30.14 -5.57 -8.50
N ASP A 166 30.67 -5.19 -9.66
CA ASP A 166 31.99 -4.59 -9.79
C ASP A 166 31.90 -3.08 -9.54
N THR A 167 32.46 -2.58 -8.43
CA THR A 167 32.33 -1.17 -8.07
C THR A 167 33.14 -0.25 -8.98
N SER A 168 34.04 -0.78 -9.82
CA SER A 168 34.68 -0.01 -10.90
C SER A 168 33.70 0.41 -12.01
N SER A 169 32.56 -0.26 -12.11
CA SER A 169 31.48 0.09 -13.04
C SER A 169 30.54 1.16 -12.48
N LEU A 170 30.72 1.58 -11.23
CA LEU A 170 29.89 2.55 -10.54
C LEU A 170 30.60 3.89 -10.41
N SER A 171 29.81 4.96 -10.40
CA SER A 171 30.34 6.26 -9.98
C SER A 171 30.49 6.27 -8.47
N ASP A 172 31.61 6.78 -7.97
CA ASP A 172 31.80 7.12 -6.57
C ASP A 172 30.61 7.97 -6.08
N PRO A 173 29.81 7.47 -5.12
CA PRO A 173 28.56 8.14 -4.75
C PRO A 173 28.88 9.44 -4.03
N VAL A 174 28.14 10.50 -4.35
CA VAL A 174 28.17 11.75 -3.60
C VAL A 174 27.52 11.50 -2.24
N LEU A 175 28.23 11.82 -1.16
CA LEU A 175 27.72 11.71 0.22
C LEU A 175 27.21 13.06 0.74
N VAL A 176 27.89 14.16 0.36
CA VAL A 176 27.57 15.53 0.80
C VAL A 176 27.54 16.44 -0.42
N ARG A 177 26.48 17.23 -0.58
CA ARG A 177 26.37 18.25 -1.63
C ARG A 177 27.24 19.48 -1.31
N ALA A 178 27.42 20.35 -2.30
CA ALA A 178 28.14 21.60 -2.12
C ALA A 178 27.47 22.57 -1.12
N ASP A 179 26.16 22.43 -0.91
CA ASP A 179 25.39 23.17 0.09
C ASP A 179 25.47 22.56 1.51
N GLY A 180 26.23 21.47 1.70
CA GLY A 180 26.37 20.76 2.98
C GLY A 180 25.30 19.69 3.24
N THR A 181 24.26 19.58 2.40
CA THR A 181 23.20 18.59 2.58
C THR A 181 23.69 17.17 2.31
N TYR A 182 23.33 16.24 3.18
CA TYR A 182 23.61 14.82 2.98
C TYR A 182 22.74 14.20 1.88
N LEU A 183 23.33 13.26 1.14
CA LEU A 183 22.61 12.41 0.19
C LEU A 183 22.39 11.02 0.77
N TYR A 184 21.27 10.42 0.39
CA TYR A 184 20.75 9.09 0.79
C TYR A 184 21.79 8.08 1.31
N THR A 185 22.87 7.84 0.55
CA THR A 185 23.83 6.76 0.84
C THR A 185 24.44 6.85 2.24
N LEU A 186 24.88 8.03 2.70
CA LEU A 186 25.52 8.15 4.01
C LEU A 186 24.52 8.06 5.17
N PRO A 187 23.45 8.88 5.24
CA PRO A 187 22.45 8.77 6.29
C PRO A 187 21.84 7.37 6.38
N SER A 188 21.50 6.76 5.24
CA SER A 188 20.91 5.42 5.23
C SER A 188 21.84 4.37 5.83
N VAL A 189 23.15 4.40 5.55
CA VAL A 189 24.10 3.43 6.10
C VAL A 189 24.38 3.71 7.59
N VAL A 190 24.58 4.97 7.97
CA VAL A 190 24.82 5.34 9.37
C VAL A 190 23.64 4.91 10.24
N ASP A 191 22.42 5.16 9.80
CA ASP A 191 21.23 4.76 10.55
C ASP A 191 21.02 3.25 10.56
N ASP A 192 21.25 2.56 9.44
CA ASP A 192 21.13 1.10 9.41
C ASP A 192 22.14 0.45 10.39
N LEU A 193 23.32 1.06 10.60
CA LEU A 193 24.30 0.64 11.62
C LEU A 193 23.86 1.02 13.05
N ASP A 194 23.55 2.28 13.30
CA ASP A 194 23.21 2.80 14.64
C ASP A 194 21.97 2.12 15.23
N PHE A 195 20.98 1.80 14.39
CA PHE A 195 19.75 1.10 14.79
C PHE A 195 19.86 -0.42 14.71
N ASN A 196 21.05 -0.96 14.42
CA ASN A 196 21.31 -2.41 14.31
C ASN A 196 20.34 -3.11 13.35
N ILE A 197 20.04 -2.48 12.20
CA ILE A 197 19.18 -3.08 11.18
C ILE A 197 19.83 -4.36 10.69
N THR A 198 19.14 -5.47 10.87
CA THR A 198 19.64 -6.80 10.49
C THR A 198 19.24 -7.20 9.07
N HIS A 199 18.12 -6.69 8.58
CA HIS A 199 17.53 -7.06 7.29
C HIS A 199 17.04 -5.82 6.54
N ILE A 200 17.62 -5.58 5.37
CA ILE A 200 17.25 -4.48 4.46
C ILE A 200 16.42 -5.08 3.33
N ILE A 201 15.09 -4.91 3.43
CA ILE A 201 14.13 -5.34 2.41
C ILE A 201 13.70 -4.12 1.60
N ARG A 202 13.94 -4.14 0.27
CA ARG A 202 13.63 -3.02 -0.63
C ARG A 202 13.45 -3.44 -2.08
N GLY A 203 13.07 -2.50 -2.94
CA GLY A 203 12.93 -2.74 -4.38
C GLY A 203 14.26 -3.08 -5.08
N GLU A 204 14.18 -3.91 -6.11
CA GLU A 204 15.35 -4.37 -6.89
C GLU A 204 16.08 -3.27 -7.67
N ASP A 205 15.48 -2.10 -7.86
CA ASP A 205 16.11 -0.91 -8.41
C ASP A 205 17.28 -0.41 -7.56
N HIS A 206 17.40 -0.89 -6.32
CA HIS A 206 18.50 -0.58 -5.41
C HIS A 206 19.58 -1.66 -5.31
N VAL A 207 19.50 -2.75 -6.09
CA VAL A 207 20.51 -3.84 -6.05
C VAL A 207 21.92 -3.29 -6.25
N THR A 208 22.12 -2.44 -7.26
CA THR A 208 23.43 -1.85 -7.55
C THR A 208 23.90 -0.91 -6.43
N ASN A 209 22.98 -0.18 -5.78
CA ASN A 209 23.32 0.70 -4.65
C ASN A 209 23.83 -0.10 -3.45
N SER A 210 23.39 -1.36 -3.27
CA SER A 210 23.84 -2.23 -2.19
C SER A 210 25.34 -2.44 -2.19
N ALA A 211 25.99 -2.54 -3.35
CA ALA A 211 27.44 -2.73 -3.43
C ALA A 211 28.20 -1.56 -2.82
N ALA A 212 27.80 -0.33 -3.15
CA ALA A 212 28.37 0.88 -2.58
C ALA A 212 28.06 1.00 -1.08
N GLN A 213 26.85 0.64 -0.66
CA GLN A 213 26.47 0.64 0.76
C GLN A 213 27.23 -0.41 1.56
N ILE A 214 27.49 -1.60 1.02
CA ILE A 214 28.28 -2.65 1.68
C ILE A 214 29.71 -2.16 1.92
N GLU A 215 30.36 -1.53 0.93
CA GLU A 215 31.70 -0.95 1.14
C GLU A 215 31.69 0.14 2.22
N LEU A 216 30.66 0.99 2.22
CA LEU A 216 30.51 2.05 3.23
C LEU A 216 30.23 1.48 4.64
N ILE A 217 29.39 0.44 4.74
CA ILE A 217 29.11 -0.31 5.97
C ILE A 217 30.40 -0.89 6.53
N ILE A 218 31.18 -1.59 5.70
CA ILE A 218 32.45 -2.19 6.12
C ILE A 218 33.43 -1.12 6.62
N ALA A 219 33.51 0.01 5.92
CA ALA A 219 34.38 1.13 6.32
C ALA A 219 33.98 1.72 7.69
N LEU A 220 32.68 1.92 7.92
CA LEU A 220 32.18 2.55 9.15
C LEU A 220 32.12 1.58 10.34
N ALA A 221 31.69 0.34 10.13
CA ALA A 221 31.58 -0.68 11.17
C ALA A 221 32.95 -1.23 11.61
N GLY A 222 33.95 -1.21 10.73
CA GLY A 222 35.29 -1.72 11.01
C GLY A 222 35.39 -3.25 10.93
N ALA A 223 36.55 -3.79 11.33
CA ALA A 223 36.82 -5.22 11.25
C ALA A 223 35.88 -6.02 12.18
N GLY A 224 35.12 -6.95 11.60
CA GLY A 224 34.16 -7.80 12.33
C GLY A 224 32.77 -7.20 12.51
N GLY A 225 32.47 -6.04 11.91
CA GLY A 225 31.11 -5.49 11.87
C GLY A 225 30.17 -6.34 11.00
N ASP A 226 28.97 -6.61 11.51
CA ASP A 226 27.98 -7.38 10.78
C ASP A 226 27.35 -6.56 9.64
N ILE A 227 27.25 -7.18 8.46
CA ILE A 227 26.57 -6.60 7.30
C ILE A 227 25.11 -7.03 7.35
N PRO A 228 24.13 -6.12 7.25
CA PRO A 228 22.72 -6.50 7.17
C PRO A 228 22.46 -7.45 6.00
N VAL A 229 21.55 -8.40 6.18
CA VAL A 229 21.06 -9.24 5.10
C VAL A 229 20.22 -8.39 4.15
N PHE A 230 20.49 -8.48 2.85
CA PHE A 230 19.71 -7.76 1.83
C PHE A 230 18.66 -8.68 1.21
N ALA A 231 17.49 -8.10 0.92
CA ALA A 231 16.40 -8.76 0.20
C ALA A 231 15.81 -7.78 -0.83
N HIS A 232 16.05 -8.05 -2.11
CA HIS A 232 15.62 -7.17 -3.20
C HIS A 232 14.39 -7.73 -3.92
N HIS A 233 13.20 -7.26 -3.53
CA HIS A 233 11.94 -7.71 -4.14
C HIS A 233 11.74 -7.09 -5.53
N PRO A 234 11.12 -7.81 -6.48
CA PRO A 234 10.85 -7.27 -7.81
C PRO A 234 9.94 -6.06 -7.74
N LEU A 235 10.04 -5.14 -8.70
CA LEU A 235 9.14 -3.99 -8.76
C LEU A 235 7.72 -4.40 -9.18
N LEU A 236 6.75 -3.56 -8.84
CA LEU A 236 5.39 -3.68 -9.33
C LEU A 236 5.27 -3.09 -10.73
N VAL A 237 4.57 -3.81 -11.60
CA VAL A 237 4.09 -3.33 -12.89
C VAL A 237 2.56 -3.45 -12.93
N MET A 238 1.90 -2.66 -13.76
CA MET A 238 0.46 -2.80 -13.99
C MET A 238 0.16 -4.10 -14.75
N ALA A 239 -1.12 -4.50 -14.78
CA ALA A 239 -1.57 -5.70 -15.50
C ALA A 239 -1.17 -5.71 -16.99
N ASP A 240 -1.10 -4.54 -17.62
CA ASP A 240 -0.67 -4.34 -19.02
C ASP A 240 0.86 -4.32 -19.20
N GLY A 241 1.63 -4.44 -18.12
CA GLY A 241 3.09 -4.40 -18.10
C GLY A 241 3.70 -3.00 -18.04
N SER A 242 2.88 -1.94 -18.01
CA SER A 242 3.37 -0.58 -17.82
C SER A 242 3.92 -0.38 -16.40
N ALA A 243 4.86 0.54 -16.25
CA ALA A 243 5.39 0.88 -14.94
C ALA A 243 4.29 1.48 -14.06
N LEU A 244 4.34 1.20 -12.74
CA LEU A 244 3.46 1.83 -11.75
C LEU A 244 3.76 3.34 -11.72
N SER A 245 3.04 4.13 -12.52
CA SER A 245 3.37 5.55 -12.68
C SER A 245 2.82 6.36 -11.50
N LYS A 246 3.67 7.16 -10.86
CA LYS A 246 3.29 8.11 -9.80
C LYS A 246 2.33 9.23 -10.26
N ARG A 247 2.08 9.35 -11.57
CA ARG A 247 1.22 10.40 -12.17
C ARG A 247 -0.24 9.98 -12.28
N LEU A 248 -0.52 8.68 -12.22
CA LEU A 248 -1.88 8.17 -12.09
C LEU A 248 -2.22 8.19 -10.61
N GLY A 249 -2.84 9.28 -10.14
CA GLY A 249 -3.25 9.45 -8.74
C GLY A 249 -4.13 8.31 -8.19
N SER A 250 -4.66 7.45 -9.06
CA SER A 250 -5.55 6.33 -8.75
C SER A 250 -4.92 5.19 -7.95
N LEU A 251 -3.63 5.22 -7.61
CA LEU A 251 -2.95 4.15 -6.84
C LEU A 251 -2.24 4.65 -5.59
N SER A 252 -2.52 5.88 -5.14
CA SER A 252 -2.15 6.30 -3.79
C SER A 252 -2.97 5.52 -2.76
N LEU A 253 -2.41 5.28 -1.57
CA LEU A 253 -3.14 4.58 -0.51
C LEU A 253 -4.37 5.36 -0.03
N GLU A 254 -4.27 6.68 0.00
CA GLU A 254 -5.41 7.58 0.26
C GLU A 254 -6.53 7.38 -0.75
N SER A 255 -6.24 7.39 -2.06
CA SER A 255 -7.27 7.18 -3.08
C SER A 255 -7.92 5.80 -3.00
N LEU A 256 -7.14 4.74 -2.73
CA LEU A 256 -7.70 3.40 -2.53
C LEU A 256 -8.63 3.35 -1.31
N ARG A 257 -8.29 4.07 -0.25
CA ARG A 257 -9.12 4.20 0.95
C ARG A 257 -10.42 4.96 0.65
N GLU A 258 -10.32 6.08 -0.07
CA GLU A 258 -11.49 6.86 -0.53
C GLU A 258 -12.40 6.05 -1.47
N ASP A 259 -11.82 5.16 -2.26
CA ASP A 259 -12.54 4.23 -3.13
C ASP A 259 -13.24 3.08 -2.36
N GLY A 260 -13.08 3.00 -1.04
CA GLY A 260 -13.73 2.00 -0.18
C GLY A 260 -13.02 0.65 -0.13
N ILE A 261 -11.74 0.59 -0.51
CA ILE A 261 -10.94 -0.63 -0.37
C ILE A 261 -10.63 -0.87 1.11
N ASP A 262 -10.90 -2.08 1.59
CA ASP A 262 -10.46 -2.51 2.92
C ASP A 262 -8.93 -2.76 2.91
N PRO A 263 -8.18 -2.27 3.91
CA PRO A 263 -6.73 -2.45 3.98
C PRO A 263 -6.32 -3.94 3.98
N MET A 264 -7.16 -4.83 4.50
CA MET A 264 -6.87 -6.26 4.47
C MET A 264 -6.94 -6.86 3.06
N SER A 265 -7.68 -6.25 2.14
CA SER A 265 -7.66 -6.63 0.71
C SER A 265 -6.30 -6.32 0.09
N ILE A 266 -5.73 -5.15 0.41
CA ILE A 266 -4.39 -4.74 -0.03
C ILE A 266 -3.34 -5.69 0.56
N ASN A 267 -3.40 -5.92 1.87
CA ASN A 267 -2.44 -6.79 2.56
C ASN A 267 -2.48 -8.23 2.02
N SER A 268 -3.67 -8.78 1.83
CA SER A 268 -3.89 -10.13 1.30
C SER A 268 -3.32 -10.31 -0.11
N LEU A 269 -3.55 -9.32 -0.98
CA LEU A 269 -3.03 -9.34 -2.35
C LEU A 269 -1.51 -9.18 -2.38
N ILE A 270 -1.00 -8.10 -1.77
CA ILE A 270 0.41 -7.71 -1.87
C ILE A 270 1.34 -8.76 -1.23
N ALA A 271 0.94 -9.38 -0.11
CA ALA A 271 1.74 -10.39 0.58
C ALA A 271 2.07 -11.60 -0.30
N ARG A 272 1.19 -11.91 -1.28
CA ARG A 272 1.34 -13.05 -2.20
C ARG A 272 1.85 -12.64 -3.57
N LEU A 273 1.79 -11.35 -3.90
CA LEU A 273 2.10 -10.89 -5.24
C LEU A 273 3.58 -11.11 -5.60
N GLY A 274 3.82 -11.90 -6.65
CA GLY A 274 5.15 -12.32 -7.07
C GLY A 274 5.60 -13.67 -6.50
N THR A 275 4.73 -14.38 -5.79
CA THR A 275 4.93 -15.77 -5.34
C THR A 275 4.05 -16.73 -6.17
N PRO A 276 4.30 -18.05 -6.17
CA PRO A 276 3.39 -19.03 -6.76
C PRO A 276 2.18 -19.36 -5.86
N ASP A 277 2.09 -18.77 -4.68
CA ASP A 277 1.02 -19.06 -3.73
C ASP A 277 -0.30 -18.40 -4.16
N PRO A 278 -1.45 -19.04 -3.87
CA PRO A 278 -2.74 -18.45 -4.17
C PRO A 278 -2.99 -17.19 -3.34
N VAL A 279 -3.68 -16.22 -3.93
CA VAL A 279 -4.21 -15.05 -3.23
C VAL A 279 -5.54 -15.44 -2.57
N GLU A 280 -5.61 -15.31 -1.26
CA GLU A 280 -6.82 -15.55 -0.46
C GLU A 280 -7.22 -14.26 0.28
N ALA A 281 -8.52 -14.01 0.41
CA ALA A 281 -9.03 -12.86 1.16
C ALA A 281 -8.96 -13.19 2.65
N HIS A 282 -7.99 -12.63 3.36
CA HIS A 282 -7.88 -12.77 4.80
C HIS A 282 -8.47 -11.54 5.48
N THR A 283 -9.37 -11.74 6.44
CA THR A 283 -9.97 -10.67 7.25
C THR A 283 -9.09 -10.24 8.42
N GLU A 284 -8.03 -10.99 8.70
CA GLU A 284 -7.11 -10.77 9.81
C GLU A 284 -5.65 -10.90 9.35
N MET A 285 -4.73 -10.22 10.02
CA MET A 285 -3.30 -10.22 9.65
C MET A 285 -2.59 -11.55 9.99
N ALA A 286 -3.08 -12.30 10.99
CA ALA A 286 -2.39 -13.49 11.50
C ALA A 286 -2.17 -14.60 10.45
N PRO A 287 -3.15 -14.98 9.60
CA PRO A 287 -2.93 -15.92 8.50
C PRO A 287 -1.91 -15.43 7.47
N ILE A 288 -1.89 -14.13 7.17
CA ILE A 288 -0.92 -13.53 6.24
C ILE A 288 0.49 -13.70 6.79
N VAL A 289 0.71 -13.35 8.06
CA VAL A 289 2.01 -13.51 8.75
C VAL A 289 2.45 -14.96 8.77
N ALA A 290 1.55 -15.88 9.17
CA ALA A 290 1.88 -17.29 9.31
C ALA A 290 2.33 -17.94 8.00
N GLY A 291 1.80 -17.47 6.87
CA GLY A 291 2.18 -17.98 5.56
C GLY A 291 3.19 -17.11 4.80
N PHE A 292 3.75 -16.06 5.40
CA PHE A 292 4.65 -15.14 4.72
C PHE A 292 6.09 -15.67 4.67
N ASP A 293 6.66 -15.75 3.46
CA ASP A 293 8.04 -16.17 3.25
C ASP A 293 8.64 -15.41 2.05
N LEU A 294 9.63 -14.55 2.34
CA LEU A 294 10.32 -13.75 1.33
C LEU A 294 11.08 -14.61 0.31
N THR A 295 11.56 -15.80 0.69
CA THR A 295 12.37 -16.66 -0.19
C THR A 295 11.55 -17.26 -1.33
N ARG A 296 10.22 -17.20 -1.24
CA ARG A 296 9.29 -17.67 -2.28
C ARG A 296 9.00 -16.64 -3.36
N LEU A 297 9.50 -15.41 -3.22
CA LEU A 297 9.37 -14.38 -4.24
C LEU A 297 10.17 -14.76 -5.48
N GLY A 298 9.50 -14.75 -6.63
CA GLY A 298 10.15 -14.86 -7.93
C GLY A 298 10.93 -13.60 -8.32
N ARG A 299 11.73 -13.72 -9.39
CA ARG A 299 12.52 -12.60 -9.95
C ARG A 299 11.77 -11.77 -10.99
N ALA A 300 10.63 -12.23 -11.47
CA ALA A 300 9.85 -11.51 -12.47
C ALA A 300 9.12 -10.32 -11.84
N PRO A 301 8.89 -9.22 -12.59
CA PRO A 301 8.06 -8.11 -12.12
C PRO A 301 6.68 -8.61 -11.69
N ALA A 302 6.22 -8.16 -10.53
CA ALA A 302 4.95 -8.61 -9.99
C ALA A 302 3.83 -7.72 -10.54
N ARG A 303 2.80 -8.35 -11.14
CA ARG A 303 1.74 -7.64 -11.85
C ARG A 303 0.62 -7.27 -10.90
N PHE A 304 0.39 -5.98 -10.72
CA PHE A 304 -0.73 -5.47 -9.95
C PHE A 304 -1.93 -5.22 -10.87
N ASP A 305 -3.04 -5.90 -10.61
CA ASP A 305 -4.33 -5.71 -11.29
C ASP A 305 -5.34 -5.05 -10.33
N PRO A 306 -5.71 -3.78 -10.54
CA PRO A 306 -6.76 -3.12 -9.74
C PRO A 306 -8.10 -3.88 -9.75
N ALA A 307 -8.43 -4.57 -10.85
CA ALA A 307 -9.67 -5.35 -10.92
C ALA A 307 -9.60 -6.61 -10.05
N GLU A 308 -8.41 -7.20 -9.89
CA GLU A 308 -8.17 -8.29 -8.94
C GLU A 308 -8.33 -7.81 -7.50
N LEU A 309 -7.75 -6.64 -7.17
CA LEU A 309 -7.93 -6.02 -5.86
C LEU A 309 -9.42 -5.78 -5.56
N GLN A 310 -10.19 -5.25 -6.52
CA GLN A 310 -11.63 -5.02 -6.36
C GLN A 310 -12.38 -6.34 -6.11
N ARG A 311 -12.15 -7.38 -6.92
CA ARG A 311 -12.76 -8.71 -6.70
C ARG A 311 -12.42 -9.29 -5.33
N LEU A 312 -11.17 -9.11 -4.88
CA LEU A 312 -10.72 -9.55 -3.57
C LEU A 312 -11.41 -8.77 -2.46
N ASN A 313 -11.61 -7.45 -2.65
CA ASN A 313 -12.31 -6.58 -1.72
C ASN A 313 -13.76 -7.01 -1.50
N VAL A 314 -14.49 -7.26 -2.60
CA VAL A 314 -15.87 -7.76 -2.53
C VAL A 314 -15.93 -9.08 -1.76
N LYS A 315 -15.04 -10.03 -2.08
CA LYS A 315 -14.97 -11.33 -1.40
C LYS A 315 -14.66 -11.18 0.08
N LEU A 316 -13.74 -10.28 0.44
CA LEU A 316 -13.38 -10.01 1.83
C LEU A 316 -14.58 -9.42 2.58
N LEU A 317 -15.22 -8.40 2.03
CA LEU A 317 -16.37 -7.73 2.62
C LEU A 317 -17.53 -8.70 2.88
N GLN A 318 -17.84 -9.56 1.91
CA GLN A 318 -18.86 -10.61 2.03
C GLN A 318 -18.55 -11.64 3.14
N SER A 319 -17.27 -11.82 3.47
CA SER A 319 -16.84 -12.74 4.53
C SER A 319 -16.81 -12.11 5.93
N LEU A 320 -16.89 -10.78 6.04
CA LEU A 320 -16.85 -10.11 7.33
C LEU A 320 -18.15 -10.37 8.11
N PRO A 321 -18.06 -10.69 9.41
CA PRO A 321 -19.22 -10.71 10.28
C PRO A 321 -19.64 -9.28 10.64
N TYR A 322 -20.89 -9.09 11.05
CA TYR A 322 -21.45 -7.77 11.33
C TYR A 322 -20.65 -6.99 12.37
N GLU A 323 -20.12 -7.64 13.40
CA GLU A 323 -19.35 -7.02 14.47
C GLU A 323 -18.09 -6.32 13.97
N LYS A 324 -17.54 -6.75 12.83
CA LYS A 324 -16.34 -6.14 12.21
C LYS A 324 -16.68 -4.90 11.37
N VAL A 325 -17.94 -4.70 11.02
CA VAL A 325 -18.40 -3.58 10.19
C VAL A 325 -19.37 -2.65 10.93
N ALA A 326 -19.87 -3.04 12.11
CA ALA A 326 -20.90 -2.32 12.85
C ALA A 326 -20.55 -0.84 13.09
N ASP A 327 -19.35 -0.56 13.61
CA ASP A 327 -18.91 0.83 13.89
C ASP A 327 -18.82 1.66 12.61
N LYS A 328 -18.28 1.08 11.53
CA LYS A 328 -18.18 1.74 10.24
C LYS A 328 -19.57 1.99 9.64
N LEU A 329 -20.48 1.02 9.69
CA LEU A 329 -21.87 1.19 9.24
C LEU A 329 -22.59 2.29 10.02
N SER A 330 -22.43 2.34 11.35
CA SER A 330 -23.01 3.40 12.18
C SER A 330 -22.47 4.79 11.80
N SER A 331 -21.16 4.90 11.51
CA SER A 331 -20.57 6.16 11.04
C SER A 331 -21.11 6.63 9.68
N LEU A 332 -21.63 5.70 8.87
CA LEU A 332 -22.32 5.98 7.59
C LEU A 332 -23.82 6.29 7.77
N GLY A 333 -24.31 6.34 9.01
CA GLY A 333 -25.73 6.61 9.33
C GLY A 333 -26.61 5.37 9.33
N ILE A 334 -26.04 4.17 9.24
CA ILE A 334 -26.78 2.90 9.28
C ILE A 334 -26.81 2.41 10.72
N ASN A 335 -27.89 2.74 11.43
CA ASN A 335 -28.06 2.41 12.84
C ASN A 335 -29.16 1.36 13.01
N CYS A 336 -28.77 0.16 13.41
CA CYS A 336 -29.69 -0.92 13.78
C CYS A 336 -29.95 -0.89 15.29
N ASP A 337 -31.15 -1.28 15.71
CA ASP A 337 -31.59 -1.19 17.11
C ASP A 337 -30.75 -2.06 18.06
N ASP A 338 -30.31 -3.22 17.58
CA ASP A 338 -29.48 -4.17 18.30
C ASP A 338 -28.58 -4.99 17.35
N THR A 339 -27.67 -5.77 17.94
CA THR A 339 -26.74 -6.64 17.20
C THR A 339 -27.45 -7.69 16.36
N GLN A 340 -28.59 -8.23 16.81
CA GLN A 340 -29.31 -9.27 16.07
C GLN A 340 -29.90 -8.68 14.78
N THR A 341 -30.53 -7.52 14.87
CA THR A 341 -31.07 -6.76 13.74
C THR A 341 -29.96 -6.33 12.80
N GLY A 342 -28.83 -5.86 13.34
CA GLY A 342 -27.65 -5.51 12.57
C GLY A 342 -27.05 -6.68 11.80
N THR A 343 -26.94 -7.85 12.44
CA THR A 343 -26.50 -9.08 11.79
C THR A 343 -27.47 -9.49 10.68
N PHE A 344 -28.77 -9.46 10.93
CA PHE A 344 -29.77 -9.80 9.91
C PHE A 344 -29.73 -8.83 8.71
N PHE A 345 -29.59 -7.53 8.96
CA PHE A 345 -29.37 -6.53 7.92
C PHE A 345 -28.11 -6.86 7.11
N TRP A 346 -26.98 -7.06 7.78
CA TRP A 346 -25.69 -7.26 7.13
C TRP A 346 -25.64 -8.53 6.27
N GLU A 347 -26.10 -9.66 6.81
CA GLU A 347 -26.19 -10.93 6.07
C GLU A 347 -27.10 -10.81 4.83
N THR A 348 -28.12 -9.95 4.89
CA THR A 348 -29.01 -9.68 3.75
C THR A 348 -28.32 -8.85 2.67
N VAL A 349 -27.55 -7.82 3.05
CA VAL A 349 -27.02 -6.84 2.08
C VAL A 349 -25.62 -7.13 1.57
N LYS A 350 -24.75 -7.79 2.36
CA LYS A 350 -23.31 -7.90 2.05
C LYS A 350 -22.99 -8.56 0.72
N GLY A 351 -23.87 -9.44 0.22
CA GLY A 351 -23.73 -10.06 -1.10
C GLY A 351 -24.03 -9.15 -2.29
N ASN A 352 -24.48 -7.92 -2.06
CA ASN A 352 -24.98 -6.99 -3.08
C ASN A 352 -24.22 -5.65 -3.07
N ILE A 353 -23.03 -5.61 -2.49
CA ILE A 353 -22.20 -4.41 -2.37
C ILE A 353 -20.77 -4.70 -2.83
N ASP A 354 -20.13 -3.70 -3.42
CA ASP A 354 -18.72 -3.77 -3.83
C ASP A 354 -17.81 -3.13 -2.78
N LYS A 355 -18.33 -2.10 -2.09
CA LYS A 355 -17.72 -1.42 -0.95
C LYS A 355 -18.73 -1.16 0.15
N LEU A 356 -18.25 -0.85 1.35
CA LEU A 356 -19.12 -0.73 2.52
C LEU A 356 -20.12 0.43 2.39
N GLU A 357 -19.72 1.51 1.72
CA GLU A 357 -20.55 2.69 1.48
C GLU A 357 -21.78 2.40 0.63
N ASP A 358 -21.76 1.35 -0.21
CA ASP A 358 -22.91 0.95 -1.02
C ASP A 358 -24.09 0.48 -0.14
N ALA A 359 -23.81 0.06 1.10
CA ALA A 359 -24.84 -0.31 2.06
C ALA A 359 -25.78 0.86 2.41
N VAL A 360 -25.34 2.12 2.24
CA VAL A 360 -26.18 3.31 2.49
C VAL A 360 -27.37 3.35 1.54
N ALA A 361 -27.16 3.03 0.27
CA ALA A 361 -28.25 2.98 -0.71
C ALA A 361 -29.25 1.86 -0.38
N LEU A 362 -28.76 0.69 0.05
CA LEU A 362 -29.61 -0.43 0.47
C LEU A 362 -30.36 -0.13 1.77
N TRP A 363 -29.73 0.57 2.71
CA TRP A 363 -30.38 1.04 3.93
C TRP A 363 -31.50 2.05 3.63
N GLN A 364 -31.28 2.96 2.69
CA GLN A 364 -32.31 3.89 2.22
C GLN A 364 -33.50 3.16 1.60
N ILE A 365 -33.26 2.07 0.85
CA ILE A 365 -34.33 1.21 0.33
C ILE A 365 -35.09 0.53 1.48
N ILE A 366 -34.42 0.21 2.58
CA ILE A 366 -35.06 -0.48 3.70
C ILE A 366 -35.88 0.49 4.56
N GLN A 367 -35.24 1.53 5.10
CA GLN A 367 -35.82 2.44 6.09
C GLN A 367 -36.41 3.71 5.51
N GLY A 368 -36.00 4.10 4.30
CA GLY A 368 -36.33 5.39 3.70
C GLY A 368 -37.53 5.36 2.75
N PRO A 369 -37.94 6.55 2.27
CA PRO A 369 -38.83 6.65 1.12
C PRO A 369 -38.16 6.06 -0.12
N VAL A 370 -38.97 5.38 -0.93
CA VAL A 370 -38.60 4.79 -2.21
C VAL A 370 -39.60 5.26 -3.25
N GLU A 371 -39.11 5.65 -4.42
CA GLU A 371 -39.96 5.86 -5.59
C GLU A 371 -40.28 4.50 -6.21
N SER A 372 -41.51 4.03 -6.00
CA SER A 372 -41.98 2.75 -6.51
C SER A 372 -42.02 2.75 -8.04
N LEU A 373 -41.36 1.77 -8.67
CA LEU A 373 -41.41 1.60 -10.13
C LEU A 373 -42.60 0.69 -10.49
N ILE A 374 -43.74 1.30 -10.80
CA ILE A 374 -44.98 0.57 -11.11
C ILE A 374 -45.32 0.74 -12.59
N ASP A 375 -45.19 -0.35 -13.35
CA ASP A 375 -45.65 -0.39 -14.74
C ASP A 375 -47.21 -0.31 -14.76
N PRO A 376 -47.82 0.44 -15.71
CA PRO A 376 -49.28 0.63 -15.71
C PRO A 376 -50.09 -0.68 -15.73
N GLU A 377 -49.55 -1.73 -16.37
CA GLU A 377 -50.16 -3.06 -16.46
C GLU A 377 -50.11 -3.87 -15.15
N ASP A 378 -49.31 -3.42 -14.17
CA ASP A 378 -49.12 -4.09 -12.89
C ASP A 378 -49.95 -3.47 -11.75
N ARG A 379 -50.65 -2.35 -11.99
CA ARG A 379 -51.48 -1.67 -10.97
C ARG A 379 -52.48 -2.60 -10.29
N ASP A 380 -53.33 -3.26 -11.07
CA ASP A 380 -54.35 -4.20 -10.54
C ASP A 380 -53.70 -5.39 -9.80
N TYR A 381 -52.51 -5.80 -10.25
CA TYR A 381 -51.74 -6.86 -9.59
C TYR A 381 -51.21 -6.42 -8.23
N LEU A 382 -50.71 -5.18 -8.09
CA LEU A 382 -50.23 -4.65 -6.82
C LEU A 382 -51.37 -4.37 -5.83
N ASP A 383 -52.54 -3.97 -6.31
CA ASP A 383 -53.76 -3.89 -5.49
C ASP A 383 -54.16 -5.27 -4.96
N THR A 384 -54.06 -6.31 -5.79
CA THR A 384 -54.24 -7.70 -5.35
C THR A 384 -53.17 -8.10 -4.33
N ALA A 385 -51.92 -7.74 -4.57
CA ALA A 385 -50.80 -8.01 -3.66
C ALA A 385 -51.03 -7.37 -2.28
N MET A 386 -51.55 -6.14 -2.23
CA MET A 386 -51.94 -5.47 -0.99
C MET A 386 -52.97 -6.28 -0.20
N ASN A 387 -54.00 -6.79 -0.88
CA ASN A 387 -55.08 -7.54 -0.25
C ASN A 387 -54.64 -8.94 0.23
N CYS A 388 -53.60 -9.50 -0.37
CA CYS A 388 -53.04 -10.80 -0.01
C CYS A 388 -51.95 -10.73 1.07
N LEU A 389 -51.63 -9.55 1.62
CA LEU A 389 -50.57 -9.42 2.63
C LEU A 389 -50.82 -10.33 3.85
N PRO A 390 -49.79 -10.98 4.40
CA PRO A 390 -49.92 -11.87 5.53
C PRO A 390 -50.23 -11.09 6.81
N ILE A 391 -50.88 -11.78 7.76
CA ILE A 391 -51.23 -11.23 9.07
C ILE A 391 -49.93 -11.00 9.86
N GLU A 392 -49.85 -9.87 10.56
CA GLU A 392 -48.72 -9.53 11.43
C GLU A 392 -48.77 -10.33 12.75
N PRO A 393 -47.62 -10.65 13.39
CA PRO A 393 -46.26 -10.25 13.02
C PRO A 393 -45.70 -11.07 11.85
N TRP A 394 -44.82 -10.44 11.06
CA TRP A 394 -44.12 -11.13 9.97
C TRP A 394 -42.87 -11.85 10.46
N ASP A 395 -42.57 -12.95 9.79
CA ASP A 395 -41.48 -13.87 10.06
C ASP A 395 -40.88 -14.42 8.74
N GLU A 396 -39.88 -15.29 8.86
CA GLU A 396 -39.22 -15.92 7.71
C GLU A 396 -40.17 -16.63 6.74
N THR A 397 -41.37 -17.04 7.17
CA THR A 397 -42.34 -17.69 6.30
C THR A 397 -43.25 -16.72 5.55
N SER A 398 -43.31 -15.45 5.98
CA SER A 398 -44.28 -14.46 5.52
C SER A 398 -44.20 -14.17 4.01
N TRP A 399 -42.99 -14.08 3.43
CA TRP A 399 -42.84 -13.93 1.98
C TRP A 399 -43.39 -15.13 1.20
N SER A 400 -43.13 -16.34 1.68
CA SER A 400 -43.62 -17.57 1.03
C SER A 400 -45.14 -17.71 1.11
N GLN A 401 -45.73 -17.35 2.25
CA GLN A 401 -47.18 -17.29 2.43
C GLN A 401 -47.80 -16.25 1.48
N TRP A 402 -47.27 -15.03 1.49
CA TRP A 402 -47.77 -13.93 0.66
C TRP A 402 -47.73 -14.27 -0.83
N THR A 403 -46.59 -14.76 -1.32
CA THR A 403 -46.40 -15.05 -2.74
C THR A 403 -47.16 -16.30 -3.19
N THR A 404 -47.43 -17.25 -2.29
CA THR A 404 -48.27 -18.41 -2.57
C THR A 404 -49.73 -18.00 -2.74
N GLU A 405 -50.26 -17.18 -1.83
CA GLU A 405 -51.63 -16.66 -1.94
C GLU A 405 -51.77 -15.80 -3.19
N LEU A 406 -50.85 -14.85 -3.40
CA LEU A 406 -50.87 -13.95 -4.55
C LEU A 406 -50.79 -14.70 -5.89
N LYS A 407 -50.03 -15.81 -5.94
CA LYS A 407 -50.00 -16.69 -7.12
C LYS A 407 -51.34 -17.35 -7.39
N GLN A 408 -52.09 -17.74 -6.36
CA GLN A 408 -53.42 -18.33 -6.50
C GLN A 408 -54.44 -17.29 -6.94
N SER A 409 -54.41 -16.09 -6.36
CA SER A 409 -55.37 -15.02 -6.65
C SER A 409 -55.14 -14.34 -8.00
N SER A 410 -53.88 -14.14 -8.41
CA SER A 410 -53.53 -13.45 -9.66
C SER A 410 -53.27 -14.37 -10.87
N GLY A 411 -52.94 -15.65 -10.62
CA GLY A 411 -52.49 -16.58 -11.65
C GLY A 411 -51.06 -16.37 -12.16
N ARG A 412 -50.37 -15.28 -11.78
CA ARG A 412 -49.00 -14.95 -12.22
C ARG A 412 -47.96 -15.91 -11.64
N LYS A 413 -46.87 -16.15 -12.39
CA LYS A 413 -45.77 -17.06 -11.98
C LYS A 413 -44.41 -16.53 -12.40
N GLY A 414 -43.35 -17.02 -11.75
CA GLY A 414 -41.97 -16.69 -12.11
C GLY A 414 -41.72 -15.18 -12.11
N LYS A 415 -41.12 -14.66 -13.19
CA LYS A 415 -40.78 -13.24 -13.30
C LYS A 415 -41.99 -12.31 -13.17
N GLU A 416 -43.14 -12.70 -13.70
CA GLU A 416 -44.37 -11.89 -13.67
C GLU A 416 -44.98 -11.76 -12.28
N LEU A 417 -44.67 -12.71 -11.39
CA LEU A 417 -45.06 -12.67 -9.97
C LEU A 417 -44.07 -11.80 -9.16
N PHE A 418 -42.77 -12.04 -9.32
CA PHE A 418 -41.77 -11.46 -8.41
C PHE A 418 -41.22 -10.09 -8.84
N MET A 419 -41.06 -9.85 -10.14
CA MET A 419 -40.44 -8.62 -10.63
C MET A 419 -41.28 -7.36 -10.30
N PRO A 420 -42.61 -7.35 -10.47
CA PRO A 420 -43.42 -6.18 -10.12
C PRO A 420 -43.37 -5.88 -8.62
N LEU A 421 -43.38 -6.91 -7.77
CA LEU A 421 -43.25 -6.75 -6.32
C LEU A 421 -41.91 -6.11 -5.96
N ARG A 422 -40.80 -6.59 -6.54
CA ARG A 422 -39.49 -5.99 -6.28
C ARG A 422 -39.46 -4.53 -6.71
N LYS A 423 -39.85 -4.23 -7.95
CA LYS A 423 -39.86 -2.87 -8.47
C LYS A 423 -40.72 -1.92 -7.63
N ALA A 424 -41.89 -2.38 -7.17
CA ALA A 424 -42.76 -1.61 -6.29
C ALA A 424 -42.13 -1.41 -4.90
N LEU A 425 -41.57 -2.46 -4.29
CA LEU A 425 -41.06 -2.40 -2.92
C LEU A 425 -39.69 -1.76 -2.79
N THR A 426 -38.86 -1.81 -3.83
CA THR A 426 -37.46 -1.36 -3.78
C THR A 426 -37.12 -0.28 -4.79
N GLY A 427 -37.99 0.02 -5.75
CA GLY A 427 -37.68 0.94 -6.85
C GLY A 427 -36.59 0.42 -7.78
N GLN A 428 -36.26 -0.87 -7.73
CA GLN A 428 -35.15 -1.47 -8.47
C GLN A 428 -35.55 -2.81 -9.08
N ALA A 429 -34.89 -3.20 -10.18
CA ALA A 429 -35.13 -4.49 -10.82
C ALA A 429 -34.28 -5.63 -10.22
N HIS A 430 -33.24 -5.30 -9.44
CA HIS A 430 -32.23 -6.22 -8.92
C HIS A 430 -31.95 -5.86 -7.45
N GLY A 431 -31.19 -6.70 -6.74
CA GLY A 431 -30.74 -6.44 -5.37
C GLY A 431 -30.92 -7.63 -4.44
N PRO A 432 -30.88 -7.41 -3.11
CA PRO A 432 -30.95 -8.48 -2.12
C PRO A 432 -32.21 -9.34 -2.23
N GLU A 433 -32.14 -10.50 -1.59
CA GLU A 433 -33.22 -11.48 -1.55
C GLU A 433 -34.50 -10.87 -0.92
N MET A 434 -35.65 -11.09 -1.56
CA MET A 434 -36.88 -10.35 -1.21
C MET A 434 -37.51 -10.82 0.10
N GLN A 435 -37.38 -12.10 0.46
CA GLN A 435 -37.90 -12.63 1.72
C GLN A 435 -37.25 -11.92 2.91
N ASN A 436 -35.93 -11.73 2.89
CA ASN A 436 -35.25 -10.99 3.93
C ASN A 436 -35.53 -9.48 3.86
N LEU A 437 -35.54 -8.89 2.66
CA LEU A 437 -35.87 -7.47 2.50
C LEU A 437 -37.28 -7.14 2.99
N LEU A 438 -38.26 -8.02 2.79
CA LEU A 438 -39.63 -7.83 3.28
C LEU A 438 -39.64 -7.59 4.79
N LEU A 439 -38.88 -8.41 5.53
CA LEU A 439 -38.78 -8.32 6.98
C LEU A 439 -38.06 -7.05 7.43
N LEU A 440 -37.01 -6.65 6.71
CA LEU A 440 -36.27 -5.41 7.02
C LEU A 440 -37.08 -4.14 6.70
N ILE A 441 -37.81 -4.11 5.58
CA ILE A 441 -38.64 -2.96 5.16
C ILE A 441 -39.82 -2.78 6.13
N GLY A 442 -40.42 -3.90 6.53
CA GLY A 442 -41.53 -3.94 7.47
C GLY A 442 -42.91 -3.60 6.88
N PRO A 443 -43.99 -3.89 7.62
CA PRO A 443 -45.36 -3.83 7.09
C PRO A 443 -45.81 -2.45 6.64
N THR A 444 -45.47 -1.42 7.42
CA THR A 444 -45.88 -0.05 7.13
C THR A 444 -45.31 0.45 5.81
N HIS A 445 -44.01 0.27 5.58
CA HIS A 445 -43.37 0.70 4.34
C HIS A 445 -43.87 -0.11 3.14
N VAL A 446 -44.03 -1.43 3.26
CA VAL A 446 -44.58 -2.27 2.19
C VAL A 446 -45.97 -1.81 1.77
N LYS A 447 -46.87 -1.57 2.75
CA LYS A 447 -48.23 -1.06 2.48
C LYS A 447 -48.23 0.33 1.84
N ASN A 448 -47.25 1.17 2.12
CA ASN A 448 -47.15 2.47 1.46
C ASN A 448 -46.63 2.33 0.02
N ARG A 449 -45.56 1.54 -0.17
CA ARG A 449 -44.90 1.38 -1.47
C ARG A 449 -45.76 0.69 -2.52
N LEU A 450 -46.58 -0.28 -2.11
CA LEU A 450 -47.53 -0.94 -3.01
C LEU A 450 -48.63 0.00 -3.53
N LYS A 451 -48.94 1.10 -2.83
CA LYS A 451 -49.94 2.09 -3.28
C LYS A 451 -49.40 3.05 -4.36
N GLY A 452 -48.07 3.09 -4.53
CA GLY A 452 -47.37 4.09 -5.33
C GLY A 452 -46.87 5.23 -4.47
#